data_AF-A0AAJ2WRS3-F1
#
_entry.id   AF-A0AAJ2WRS3-F1
#
_cell.length_a   1.000
_cell.length_b   1.000
_cell.length_c   1.000
_cell.angle_alpha   90.00
_cell.angle_beta   90.00
_cell.angle_gamma   90.00
#
_symmetry.space_group_name_H-M   'P 1'
#
loop_
_entity.id
_entity.type
_entity.pdbx_description
1 polymer ?
#
loop_
_entity_poly.entity_id
_entity_poly.type
_entity_poly.pdbx_seq_one_letter_code
_entity_poly.pdbx_strand_id
1 'polypeptide(L)' 'MFILSLLLFIGGIALLGLAISMPVAPGVFFALGILVLSLGIALPIHFGGTPGAAQRWSISRKDS' A
#
# COMPACT_ATOMS: atom_id res chain seq x y z
N MET A 1 -7.07 -5.34 -5.44
CA MET A 1 -6.24 -4.76 -4.36
C MET A 1 -5.47 -3.54 -4.84
N PHE A 2 -4.81 -3.57 -5.99
CA PHE A 2 -4.02 -2.43 -6.51
C PHE A 2 -4.73 -1.06 -6.50
N ILE A 3 -5.97 -0.97 -7.02
CA ILE A 3 -6.71 0.31 -7.05
C ILE A 3 -6.96 0.86 -5.64
N LEU A 4 -7.34 -0.03 -4.70
CA LEU A 4 -7.54 0.34 -3.30
C LEU A 4 -6.24 0.85 -2.67
N SER A 5 -5.14 0.16 -2.93
CA SER A 5 -3.79 0.53 -2.50
C SER A 5 -3.35 1.89 -3.03
N LEU A 6 -3.67 2.20 -4.29
CA LEU A 6 -3.39 3.49 -4.91
C LEU A 6 -4.21 4.62 -4.27
N LEU A 7 -5.49 4.38 -4.00
CA LEU A 7 -6.36 5.31 -3.25
C LEU A 7 -5.83 5.59 -1.85
N LEU A 8 -5.43 4.55 -1.11
CA LEU A 8 -4.82 4.68 0.21
C LEU A 8 -3.50 5.46 0.14
N PHE A 9 -2.65 5.19 -0.85
CA PHE A 9 -1.39 5.91 -1.02
C PHE A 9 -1.61 7.40 -1.28
N ILE A 10 -2.46 7.75 -2.24
CA ILE A 10 -2.79 9.15 -2.55
C ILE A 10 -3.47 9.83 -1.36
N GLY A 11 -4.39 9.12 -0.69
CA GLY A 11 -5.04 9.60 0.53
C GLY A 11 -4.06 9.88 1.67
N GLY A 12 -3.07 9.00 1.89
CA GLY A 12 -2.02 9.19 2.88
C GLY A 12 -1.15 10.42 2.60
N ILE A 13 -0.78 10.65 1.33
CA ILE A 13 -0.07 11.88 0.92
C ILE A 13 -0.91 13.13 1.16
N ALA A 14 -2.20 13.10 0.81
CA ALA A 14 -3.10 14.22 1.05
C ALA A 14 -3.24 14.54 2.55
N LEU A 15 -3.33 13.51 3.40
CA LEU A 15 -3.35 13.65 4.86
C LEU A 15 -2.06 14.27 5.42
N LEU A 16 -0.90 13.90 4.87
CA LEU A 16 0.38 14.50 5.23
C LEU A 16 0.44 15.99 4.86
N GLY A 17 -0.05 16.36 3.67
CA GLY A 17 -0.19 17.76 3.27
C GLY A 17 -1.17 18.53 4.16
N LEU A 18 -2.31 17.90 4.49
CA LEU A 18 -3.31 18.48 5.37
C LEU A 18 -2.77 18.72 6.79
N ALA A 19 -1.94 17.80 7.31
CA ALA A 19 -1.31 17.92 8.61
C ALA A 19 -0.45 19.19 8.75
N ILE A 20 0.19 19.63 7.65
CA ILE A 20 1.00 20.85 7.62
C ILE A 20 0.11 22.11 7.59
N SER A 21 -1.08 22.01 7.00
CA SER A 21 -2.01 23.13 6.85
C SER A 21 -2.98 23.30 8.03
N MET A 22 -3.04 22.33 8.96
CA MET A 22 -4.02 22.32 10.04
C MET A 22 -3.51 23.08 11.28
N PRO A 23 -4.28 24.06 11.80
CA PRO A 23 -3.92 24.78 13.02
C PRO A 23 -4.14 23.96 14.29
N VAL A 24 -4.96 22.91 14.26
CA VAL A 24 -5.32 22.09 15.43
C VAL A 24 -4.95 20.63 15.19
N ALA A 25 -4.27 20.04 16.17
CA ALA A 25 -3.84 18.64 16.20
C ALA A 25 -3.11 18.14 14.92
N PRO A 26 -2.12 18.88 14.38
CA PRO A 26 -1.41 18.49 13.16
C PRO A 26 -0.74 17.11 13.28
N GLY A 27 -0.27 16.76 14.49
CA GLY A 27 0.33 15.45 14.77
C GLY A 27 -0.61 14.27 14.58
N VAL A 28 -1.93 14.43 14.79
CA VAL A 28 -2.92 13.35 14.60
C VAL A 28 -3.09 13.06 13.11
N PHE A 29 -3.25 14.11 12.30
CA PHE A 29 -3.34 13.98 10.84
C PHE A 29 -2.04 13.44 10.24
N PHE A 30 -0.89 13.83 10.80
CA PHE A 30 0.40 13.30 10.41
C PHE A 30 0.49 11.79 10.68
N ALA A 31 0.17 11.35 11.90
CA ALA A 31 0.18 9.94 12.26
C ALA A 31 -0.80 9.11 11.42
N LEU A 32 -2.02 9.63 11.16
CA LEU A 32 -3.00 8.99 10.28
C LEU A 32 -2.49 8.92 8.83
N GLY A 33 -1.85 9.97 8.33
CA GLY A 33 -1.23 9.99 7.01
C GLY A 33 -0.19 8.89 6.84
N ILE A 34 0.72 8.75 7.81
CA ILE A 34 1.74 7.69 7.80
C ILE A 34 1.11 6.30 7.87
N LEU A 35 0.10 6.09 8.72
CA LEU A 35 -0.60 4.81 8.83
C LEU A 35 -1.28 4.42 7.51
N VAL A 36 -2.01 5.36 6.91
CA VAL A 36 -2.73 5.15 5.64
C VAL A 36 -1.75 4.92 4.48
N LEU A 37 -0.65 5.69 4.42
CA LEU A 37 0.41 5.51 3.43
C LEU A 37 1.05 4.13 3.54
N SER A 38 1.34 3.68 4.76
CA SER A 38 1.93 2.36 5.04
C SER A 38 1.00 1.23 4.59
N LEU A 39 -0.31 1.35 4.82
CA LEU A 39 -1.30 0.39 4.32
C LEU A 39 -1.37 0.38 2.80
N GLY A 40 -1.31 1.55 2.16
CA GLY A 40 -1.26 1.69 0.70
C GLY A 40 -0.08 0.93 0.07
N ILE A 41 1.07 0.88 0.74
CA ILE A 41 2.26 0.14 0.28
C ILE A 41 2.20 -1.35 0.66
N ALA A 42 1.72 -1.68 1.86
CA ALA A 42 1.73 -3.05 2.37
C ALA A 42 0.69 -3.96 1.69
N LEU A 43 -0.53 -3.47 1.43
CA LEU A 43 -1.61 -4.25 0.82
C LEU A 43 -1.27 -4.84 -0.57
N PRO A 44 -0.72 -4.08 -1.53
CA PRO A 44 -0.39 -4.65 -2.83
C PRO A 44 0.80 -5.60 -2.76
N ILE A 45 1.70 -5.47 -1.78
CA ILE A 45 2.80 -6.43 -1.56
C ILE A 45 2.27 -7.73 -0.97
N HIS A 46 1.38 -7.63 0.02
CA HIS A 46 0.82 -8.80 0.71
C HIS A 46 -0.14 -9.60 -0.19
N PHE A 47 -0.95 -8.91 -0.99
CA PHE A 47 -1.97 -9.54 -1.83
C PHE A 47 -1.60 -9.62 -3.33
N GLY A 48 -0.59 -8.90 -3.78
CA GLY A 48 -0.13 -8.87 -5.18
C GLY A 48 0.87 -9.97 -5.49
N GLY A 49 0.62 -11.19 -5.00
CA GLY A 49 1.41 -12.37 -5.36
C GLY A 49 1.62 -12.45 -6.87
N THR A 50 2.86 -12.68 -7.28
CA THR A 50 3.26 -12.76 -8.69
C THR A 50 2.49 -13.91 -9.36
N PRO A 51 1.59 -13.63 -10.34
CA PRO A 51 0.83 -14.69 -11.00
C PRO A 51 1.73 -15.75 -11.66
N GLY A 52 2.97 -15.38 -11.99
CA GLY A 52 3.96 -16.27 -12.59
C GLY A 52 4.80 -17.10 -11.61
N ALA A 53 4.91 -16.75 -10.33
CA ALA A 53 5.77 -17.49 -9.39
C ALA A 53 5.20 -18.87 -9.07
N ALA A 54 3.89 -18.96 -8.86
CA ALA A 54 3.20 -20.22 -8.63
C ALA A 54 3.17 -21.11 -9.90
N GLN A 55 2.99 -20.52 -11.09
CA GLN A 55 3.01 -21.26 -12.36
C GLN A 55 4.41 -21.77 -12.73
N ARG A 56 5.47 -20.99 -12.53
CA ARG A 56 6.85 -21.38 -12.83
C ARG A 56 7.28 -22.63 -12.06
N TRP A 57 6.89 -22.74 -10.80
CA TRP A 57 7.17 -23.92 -9.96
C TRP A 57 6.40 -25.17 -10.41
N SER A 58 5.22 -25.01 -11.01
CA SER A 58 4.46 -26.13 -11.56
C SER A 58 5.03 -26.63 -12.88
N ILE A 59 5.63 -25.76 -13.70
CA ILE A 59 6.24 -26.14 -14.98
C ILE A 59 7.52 -26.92 -14.72
N SER A 60 8.38 -26.44 -13.82
CA SER A 60 9.66 -27.06 -13.42
C SER A 60 9.54 -28.44 -12.74
N ARG A 61 8.33 -28.90 -12.43
CA ARG A 61 8.07 -30.24 -11.89
C ARG A 61 7.51 -31.23 -12.92
N LYS A 62 7.13 -30.76 -14.11
CA LYS A 62 6.61 -31.63 -15.18
C LYS A 62 7.71 -32.16 -16.09
N ASP A 63 8.89 -31.59 -15.97
CA ASP A 63 10.11 -31.79 -16.76
C ASP A 63 11.23 -32.48 -15.95
N SER A 64 10.94 -32.96 -14.73
CA SER A 64 11.81 -33.83 -13.90
C SER A 64 11.18 -35.20 -13.71
#